data_AF-A0A1E2VCL4-F1
#
_entry.id   AF-A0A1E2VCL4-F1
#
_cell.length_a   1.000
_cell.length_b   1.000
_cell.length_c   1.000
_cell.angle_alpha   90.00
_cell.angle_beta   90.00
_cell.angle_gamma   90.00
#
_symmetry.space_group_name_H-M   'P 1'
#
loop_
_entity.id
_entity.type
_entity.pdbx_description
1 polymer ?
#
loop_
_entity_poly.entity_id
_entity_poly.type
_entity_poly.pdbx_seq_one_letter_code
_entity_poly.pdbx_strand_id
1 'polypeptide(L)'
;MTDLYRFDVKNGQVTGYMEWDDGRWEPETIEADERFTVEGSSIIREEQDDGHIEITRYEATDDPGVYREVSETSRAITPEHDSAQAGHIDPSAQVQPGASAQTPIEDSLKVEMNQGQITGIQEMDDGQWETKHLDPDERLYLNNNGDLVLEDQEDGGVEINVYRDANGDGIYQPIAERFESGGADMTMNHGMHGGDAMAGVELDVAGMGVDGQMLM
;
A
#
# COMPACT_ATOMS: atom_id res chain seq x y z
N MET A 1 0.16 1.93 -14.94
CA MET A 1 -1.01 2.82 -14.74
C MET A 1 -1.77 2.22 -13.57
N THR A 2 -2.45 3.01 -12.74
CA THR A 2 -3.30 2.42 -11.68
C THR A 2 -4.70 2.26 -12.24
N ASP A 3 -5.19 1.04 -12.26
CA ASP A 3 -6.51 0.74 -12.80
C ASP A 3 -7.61 1.09 -11.79
N LEU A 4 -8.77 1.46 -12.32
CA LEU A 4 -9.94 1.84 -11.51
C LEU A 4 -10.94 0.70 -11.52
N TYR A 5 -11.46 0.41 -10.34
CA TYR A 5 -12.39 -0.69 -10.13
C TYR A 5 -13.66 -0.20 -9.47
N ARG A 6 -14.79 -0.82 -9.78
CA ARG A 6 -16.06 -0.58 -9.11
C ARG A 6 -16.56 -1.88 -8.50
N PHE A 7 -16.85 -1.86 -7.20
CA PHE A 7 -17.29 -3.06 -6.47
C PHE A 7 -18.75 -2.97 -6.03
N ASP A 8 -19.51 -4.03 -6.27
CA ASP A 8 -20.87 -4.22 -5.75
C ASP A 8 -20.81 -4.95 -4.41
N VAL A 9 -20.83 -4.21 -3.29
CA VAL A 9 -20.79 -4.78 -1.94
C VAL A 9 -22.19 -4.90 -1.34
N LYS A 10 -22.59 -6.11 -0.91
CA LYS A 10 -23.85 -6.39 -0.21
C LYS A 10 -23.57 -7.16 1.07
N ASN A 11 -24.06 -6.66 2.21
CA ASN A 11 -23.85 -7.27 3.52
C ASN A 11 -22.37 -7.53 3.86
N GLY A 12 -21.46 -6.64 3.41
CA GLY A 12 -20.02 -6.80 3.63
C GLY A 12 -19.33 -7.81 2.71
N GLN A 13 -20.03 -8.32 1.69
CA GLN A 13 -19.48 -9.25 0.71
C GLN A 13 -19.49 -8.61 -0.69
N VAL A 14 -18.39 -8.75 -1.42
CA VAL A 14 -18.34 -8.40 -2.84
C VAL A 14 -19.20 -9.38 -3.63
N THR A 15 -20.12 -8.86 -4.44
CA THR A 15 -21.06 -9.64 -5.26
C THR A 15 -20.86 -9.48 -6.76
N GLY A 16 -19.92 -8.62 -7.15
CA GLY A 16 -19.52 -8.32 -8.52
C GLY A 16 -18.53 -7.16 -8.50
N TYR A 17 -17.70 -7.08 -9.54
CA TYR A 17 -16.83 -5.94 -9.74
C TYR A 17 -16.69 -5.62 -11.23
N MET A 18 -16.22 -4.41 -11.52
CA MET A 18 -15.98 -3.92 -12.87
C MET A 18 -14.63 -3.23 -12.91
N GLU A 19 -13.89 -3.41 -13.99
CA GLU A 19 -12.68 -2.66 -14.29
C GLU A 19 -13.00 -1.51 -15.25
N TRP A 20 -12.28 -0.40 -15.13
CA TRP A 20 -12.33 0.68 -16.10
C TRP A 20 -11.26 0.48 -17.17
N ASP A 21 -11.69 0.01 -18.34
CA ASP A 21 -10.82 -0.16 -19.50
C ASP A 21 -11.45 0.46 -20.76
N ASP A 22 -10.61 0.93 -21.69
CA ASP A 22 -10.99 1.50 -22.98
C ASP A 22 -12.08 2.62 -22.88
N GLY A 23 -12.08 3.34 -21.75
CA GLY A 23 -13.01 4.43 -21.48
C GLY A 23 -14.43 3.98 -21.09
N ARG A 24 -14.62 2.74 -20.64
CA ARG A 24 -15.89 2.19 -20.15
C ARG A 24 -15.68 1.24 -18.97
N TRP A 25 -16.75 1.00 -18.22
CA TRP A 25 -16.77 -0.04 -17.19
C TRP A 25 -17.03 -1.40 -17.84
N GLU A 26 -16.11 -2.33 -17.65
CA GLU A 26 -16.21 -3.72 -18.09
C GLU A 26 -16.47 -4.63 -16.88
N PRO A 27 -17.53 -5.46 -16.89
CA PRO A 27 -17.81 -6.34 -15.76
C PRO A 27 -16.87 -7.54 -15.76
N GLU A 28 -16.24 -7.76 -14.61
CA GLU A 28 -15.42 -8.93 -14.36
C GLU A 28 -16.23 -10.09 -13.77
N THR A 29 -15.75 -11.31 -14.02
CA THR A 29 -16.36 -12.52 -13.47
C THR A 29 -15.60 -12.93 -12.22
N ILE A 30 -16.32 -13.04 -11.10
CA ILE A 30 -15.72 -13.60 -9.89
C ILE A 30 -15.53 -15.11 -10.10
N GLU A 31 -14.28 -15.53 -10.14
CA GLU A 31 -13.92 -16.93 -10.34
C GLU A 31 -13.99 -17.74 -9.02
N ALA A 32 -13.86 -19.07 -9.12
CA ALA A 32 -14.12 -19.95 -7.97
C ALA A 32 -12.98 -19.98 -6.94
N ASP A 33 -11.79 -19.66 -7.40
CA ASP A 33 -10.52 -19.42 -6.72
C ASP A 33 -10.39 -17.99 -6.18
N GLU A 34 -11.08 -17.02 -6.76
CA GLU A 34 -11.07 -15.65 -6.24
C GLU A 34 -11.82 -15.50 -4.90
N ARG A 35 -11.23 -14.75 -3.98
CA ARG A 35 -11.79 -14.38 -2.69
C ARG A 35 -11.64 -12.89 -2.48
N PHE A 36 -12.73 -12.25 -2.03
CA PHE A 36 -12.72 -10.82 -1.71
C PHE A 36 -12.98 -10.60 -0.22
N THR A 37 -12.15 -9.75 0.40
CA THR A 37 -12.31 -9.31 1.78
C THR A 37 -12.53 -7.79 1.80
N VAL A 38 -13.60 -7.35 2.49
CA VAL A 38 -13.89 -5.92 2.67
C VAL A 38 -13.37 -5.48 4.04
N GLU A 39 -12.40 -4.58 4.06
CA GLU A 39 -11.73 -4.09 5.27
C GLU A 39 -11.84 -2.57 5.38
N GLY A 40 -12.89 -2.08 6.06
CA GLY A 40 -13.10 -0.65 6.20
C GLY A 40 -13.38 0.03 4.85
N SER A 41 -12.41 0.78 4.33
CA SER A 41 -12.44 1.44 3.01
C SER A 41 -11.64 0.71 1.93
N SER A 42 -11.06 -0.44 2.27
CA SER A 42 -10.23 -1.23 1.36
C SER A 42 -10.95 -2.51 0.95
N ILE A 43 -10.61 -3.03 -0.23
CA ILE A 43 -11.00 -4.36 -0.70
C ILE A 43 -9.73 -5.12 -1.04
N ILE A 44 -9.65 -6.38 -0.62
CA ILE A 44 -8.56 -7.30 -0.93
C ILE A 44 -9.10 -8.41 -1.80
N ARG A 45 -8.49 -8.64 -2.96
CA ARG A 45 -8.68 -9.83 -3.77
C ARG A 45 -7.54 -10.79 -3.49
N GLU A 46 -7.87 -12.05 -3.26
CA GLU A 46 -6.94 -13.18 -3.29
C GLU A 46 -7.38 -14.09 -4.43
N GLU A 47 -6.54 -14.28 -5.44
CA GLU A 47 -6.77 -15.15 -6.59
C GLU A 47 -5.77 -16.29 -6.56
N GLN A 48 -6.23 -17.51 -6.85
CA GLN A 48 -5.39 -18.71 -6.86
C GLN A 48 -5.28 -19.23 -8.29
N ASP A 49 -4.12 -19.01 -8.93
CA ASP A 49 -3.87 -19.48 -10.30
C ASP A 49 -2.56 -20.26 -10.41
N ASP A 50 -2.58 -21.39 -11.12
CA ASP A 50 -1.41 -22.20 -11.50
C ASP A 50 -0.35 -22.46 -10.40
N GLY A 51 -0.80 -22.63 -9.15
CA GLY A 51 0.09 -22.86 -8.02
C GLY A 51 0.73 -21.58 -7.49
N HIS A 52 0.09 -20.43 -7.74
CA HIS A 52 0.37 -19.15 -7.16
C HIS A 52 -0.88 -18.58 -6.48
N ILE A 53 -0.68 -17.71 -5.49
CA ILE A 53 -1.71 -16.85 -4.94
C ILE A 53 -1.32 -15.42 -5.30
N GLU A 54 -2.19 -14.72 -6.01
CA GLU A 54 -2.12 -13.30 -6.24
C GLU A 54 -2.98 -12.57 -5.19
N ILE A 55 -2.44 -11.50 -4.60
CA ILE A 55 -3.14 -10.65 -3.64
C ILE A 55 -3.15 -9.23 -4.19
N THR A 56 -4.34 -8.72 -4.49
CA THR A 56 -4.54 -7.36 -5.01
C THR A 56 -5.28 -6.52 -3.97
N ARG A 57 -4.80 -5.31 -3.68
CA ARG A 57 -5.45 -4.36 -2.76
C ARG A 57 -6.01 -3.18 -3.52
N TYR A 58 -7.26 -2.84 -3.21
CA TYR A 58 -7.97 -1.70 -3.74
C TYR A 58 -8.34 -0.73 -2.61
N GLU A 59 -8.12 0.56 -2.84
CA GLU A 59 -8.47 1.63 -1.90
C GLU A 59 -9.58 2.50 -2.47
N ALA A 60 -10.57 2.85 -1.63
CA ALA A 60 -11.67 3.71 -2.04
C ALA A 60 -11.17 5.08 -2.51
N THR A 61 -11.80 5.59 -3.57
CA THR A 61 -11.59 6.96 -4.06
C THR A 61 -12.65 7.92 -3.50
N ASP A 62 -12.56 9.20 -3.87
CA ASP A 62 -13.60 10.18 -3.54
C ASP A 62 -14.93 9.91 -4.26
N ASP A 63 -14.94 9.11 -5.33
CA ASP A 63 -16.16 8.67 -6.01
C ASP A 63 -16.70 7.39 -5.34
N PRO A 64 -17.89 7.43 -4.71
CA PRO A 64 -18.43 6.29 -3.97
C PRO A 64 -18.53 5.01 -4.81
N GLY A 65 -17.95 3.94 -4.28
CA GLY A 65 -17.95 2.63 -4.92
C GLY A 65 -16.89 2.48 -6.01
N VAL A 66 -16.08 3.51 -6.28
CA VAL A 66 -14.90 3.44 -7.13
C VAL A 66 -13.67 3.31 -6.25
N TYR A 67 -12.82 2.35 -6.60
CA TYR A 67 -11.59 1.99 -5.93
C TYR A 67 -10.44 2.08 -6.92
N ARG A 68 -9.24 2.29 -6.42
CA ARG A 68 -8.02 2.24 -7.21
C ARG A 68 -7.20 1.07 -6.72
N GLU A 69 -6.66 0.28 -7.62
CA GLU A 69 -5.63 -0.70 -7.27
C GLU A 69 -4.38 0.03 -6.78
N VAL A 70 -3.92 -0.37 -5.60
CA VAL A 70 -2.74 0.22 -4.97
C VAL A 70 -1.60 -0.77 -4.81
N SER A 71 -1.86 -2.07 -4.97
CA SER A 71 -0.85 -3.11 -4.99
C SER A 71 -1.39 -4.42 -5.56
N GLU A 72 -0.49 -5.20 -6.13
CA GLU A 72 -0.66 -6.59 -6.53
C GLU A 72 0.62 -7.34 -6.12
N THR A 73 0.48 -8.50 -5.51
CA THR A 73 1.63 -9.36 -5.14
C THR A 73 1.32 -10.79 -5.52
N SER A 74 2.27 -11.51 -6.11
CA SER A 74 2.12 -12.94 -6.42
C SER A 74 3.07 -13.77 -5.57
N ARG A 75 2.60 -14.92 -5.08
CA ARG A 75 3.44 -15.87 -4.32
C ARG A 75 3.17 -17.30 -4.78
N ALA A 76 4.16 -18.19 -4.70
CA ALA A 76 3.95 -19.60 -4.97
C ALA A 76 3.15 -20.29 -3.85
N ILE A 77 2.30 -21.24 -4.21
CA ILE A 77 1.66 -22.21 -3.32
C ILE A 77 2.63 -23.37 -3.17
N THR A 78 3.47 -23.31 -2.14
CA THR A 78 4.33 -24.43 -1.79
C THR A 78 3.50 -25.53 -1.12
N PRO A 79 3.51 -26.78 -1.64
CA PRO A 79 2.79 -27.88 -1.04
C PRO A 79 3.57 -28.48 0.14
N GLU A 80 3.72 -27.75 1.25
CA GLU A 80 4.27 -28.29 2.51
C GLU A 80 3.87 -27.35 3.67
N HIS A 81 3.09 -27.76 4.68
CA HIS A 81 3.40 -28.85 5.60
C HIS A 81 2.14 -29.32 6.37
N ASP A 82 1.33 -30.20 5.75
CA ASP A 82 0.30 -30.95 6.48
C ASP A 82 0.98 -32.13 7.22
N SER A 83 1.52 -31.83 8.40
CA SER A 83 2.00 -32.83 9.37
C SER A 83 1.95 -32.25 10.77
N ALA A 84 0.73 -32.09 11.29
CA ALA A 84 0.50 -31.99 12.73
C ALA A 84 1.00 -33.27 13.42
N GLN A 85 2.29 -33.31 13.75
CA GLN A 85 2.87 -34.32 14.62
C GLN A 85 2.33 -34.08 16.04
N ALA A 86 1.25 -34.79 16.36
CA ALA A 86 0.76 -34.93 17.71
C ALA A 86 1.89 -35.45 18.62
N GLY A 87 2.21 -34.68 19.66
CA GLY A 87 2.97 -35.16 20.80
C GLY A 87 4.05 -34.20 21.28
N HIS A 88 3.70 -33.34 22.24
CA HIS A 88 4.37 -33.14 23.53
C HIS A 88 4.07 -31.72 24.04
N ILE A 89 2.98 -31.63 24.80
CA ILE A 89 2.60 -30.47 25.59
C ILE A 89 3.56 -30.36 26.78
N ASP A 90 4.39 -29.32 26.80
CA ASP A 90 5.02 -28.82 28.03
C ASP A 90 4.09 -27.73 28.63
N PRO A 91 3.47 -27.96 29.80
CA PRO A 91 2.53 -27.01 30.39
C PRO A 91 3.28 -26.01 31.27
N SER A 92 4.03 -25.07 30.69
CA SER A 92 4.63 -23.94 31.41
C SER A 92 4.96 -22.74 30.51
N ALA A 93 4.04 -22.36 29.63
CA ALA A 93 4.01 -21.00 29.10
C ALA A 93 2.58 -20.48 29.26
N GLN A 94 2.40 -19.44 30.06
CA GLN A 94 1.10 -18.80 30.25
C GLN A 94 0.73 -18.09 28.94
N VAL A 95 -0.02 -18.77 28.08
CA VAL A 95 -0.60 -18.22 26.86
C VAL A 95 -1.70 -17.25 27.26
N GLN A 96 -1.54 -15.99 26.87
CA GLN A 96 -2.58 -14.98 26.95
C GLN A 96 -3.69 -15.36 25.96
N PRO A 97 -4.96 -15.52 26.39
CA PRO A 97 -6.02 -16.00 25.52
C PRO A 97 -6.49 -14.86 24.59
N GLY A 98 -6.33 -15.01 23.28
CA GLY A 98 -6.99 -14.10 22.33
C GLY A 98 -6.58 -14.13 20.86
N ALA A 99 -5.34 -14.47 20.51
CA ALA A 99 -4.90 -14.42 19.11
C ALA A 99 -4.96 -15.84 18.50
N SER A 100 -5.80 -16.02 17.48
CA SER A 100 -5.61 -17.14 16.54
C SER A 100 -4.23 -16.95 15.91
N ALA A 101 -3.34 -17.93 16.05
CA ALA A 101 -2.01 -17.88 15.45
C ALA A 101 -2.18 -17.72 13.93
N GLN A 102 -1.76 -16.58 13.40
CA GLN A 102 -1.70 -16.37 11.97
C GLN A 102 -0.53 -17.21 11.46
N THR A 103 -0.79 -18.11 10.52
CA THR A 103 0.31 -18.85 9.88
C THR A 103 1.14 -17.83 9.10
N PRO A 104 2.44 -17.66 9.43
CA PRO A 104 3.30 -16.82 8.63
C PRO A 104 3.31 -17.33 7.20
N ILE A 105 3.35 -16.41 6.25
CA ILE A 105 3.47 -16.68 4.83
C ILE A 105 4.86 -16.24 4.36
N GLU A 106 5.30 -16.67 3.18
CA GLU A 106 6.52 -16.14 2.53
C GLU A 106 6.53 -14.61 2.57
N ASP A 107 7.73 -14.06 2.77
CA ASP A 107 8.00 -12.62 2.95
C ASP A 107 7.34 -11.99 4.18
N SER A 108 6.71 -12.79 5.07
CA SER A 108 6.27 -12.26 6.37
C SER A 108 7.49 -11.79 7.16
N LEU A 109 7.35 -10.65 7.82
CA LEU A 109 8.38 -10.11 8.69
C LEU A 109 8.00 -10.34 10.16
N LYS A 110 8.89 -10.99 10.88
CA LYS A 110 8.86 -11.05 12.35
C LYS A 110 9.83 -10.04 12.88
N VAL A 111 9.32 -9.08 13.64
CA VAL A 111 10.12 -7.97 14.18
C VAL A 111 10.28 -8.08 15.69
N GLU A 112 11.50 -7.90 16.16
CA GLU A 112 11.80 -7.76 17.59
C GLU A 112 11.89 -6.27 17.94
N MET A 113 11.12 -5.84 18.93
CA MET A 113 11.10 -4.45 19.38
C MET A 113 11.67 -4.31 20.79
N ASN A 114 12.52 -3.31 21.00
CA ASN A 114 12.99 -2.87 22.31
C ASN A 114 12.76 -1.37 22.48
N GLN A 115 11.91 -0.97 23.44
CA GLN A 115 11.60 0.44 23.73
C GLN A 115 11.13 1.24 22.50
N GLY A 116 10.37 0.59 21.61
CA GLY A 116 9.85 1.20 20.38
C GLY A 116 10.85 1.29 19.23
N GLN A 117 12.03 0.68 19.38
CA GLN A 117 13.00 0.52 18.30
C GLN A 117 13.00 -0.92 17.81
N ILE A 118 13.06 -1.11 16.50
CA ILE A 118 13.26 -2.43 15.89
C ILE A 118 14.72 -2.83 16.14
N THR A 119 14.92 -3.96 16.80
CA THR A 119 16.25 -4.49 17.16
C THR A 119 16.62 -5.77 16.43
N GLY A 120 15.66 -6.41 15.77
CA GLY A 120 15.87 -7.60 14.98
C GLY A 120 14.72 -7.81 14.01
N ILE A 121 15.03 -8.35 12.84
CA ILE A 121 14.05 -8.65 11.80
C ILE A 121 14.37 -10.08 11.34
N GLN A 122 13.33 -10.90 11.25
CA GLN A 122 13.38 -12.17 10.56
C GLN A 122 12.36 -12.14 9.42
N GLU A 123 12.74 -12.72 8.30
CA GLU A 123 11.88 -12.92 7.14
C GLU A 123 11.53 -14.39 7.05
N MET A 124 10.29 -14.69 6.68
CA MET A 124 9.88 -16.06 6.38
C MET A 124 10.24 -16.36 4.94
N ASP A 125 11.17 -17.30 4.74
CA ASP A 125 11.65 -17.76 3.44
C ASP A 125 11.69 -19.30 3.45
N ASP A 126 11.10 -19.92 2.44
CA ASP A 126 10.99 -21.37 2.27
C ASP A 126 10.44 -22.08 3.54
N GLY A 127 9.47 -21.43 4.20
CA GLY A 127 8.86 -21.90 5.46
C GLY A 127 9.78 -21.85 6.70
N GLN A 128 10.91 -21.13 6.63
CA GLN A 128 11.84 -20.92 7.74
C GLN A 128 12.04 -19.44 8.06
N TRP A 129 12.24 -19.13 9.34
CA TRP A 129 12.61 -17.77 9.74
C TRP A 129 14.11 -17.55 9.54
N GLU A 130 14.46 -16.69 8.60
CA GLU A 130 15.82 -16.25 8.34
C GLU A 130 16.05 -14.84 8.89
N THR A 131 17.28 -14.49 9.25
CA THR A 131 17.57 -13.13 9.74
C THR A 131 17.64 -12.19 8.55
N LYS A 132 16.76 -11.18 8.51
CA LYS A 132 16.83 -10.09 7.53
C LYS A 132 17.74 -8.99 8.06
N HIS A 133 18.67 -8.57 7.23
CA HIS A 133 19.50 -7.39 7.49
C HIS A 133 19.02 -6.26 6.59
N LEU A 134 18.87 -5.06 7.15
CA LEU A 134 18.57 -3.89 6.36
C LEU A 134 19.85 -3.35 5.71
N ASP A 135 19.78 -3.12 4.43
CA ASP A 135 20.81 -2.39 3.69
C ASP A 135 20.80 -0.89 4.05
N PRO A 136 21.89 -0.14 3.77
CA PRO A 136 22.00 1.26 4.21
C PRO A 136 20.96 2.22 3.63
N ASP A 137 20.41 1.88 2.48
CA ASP A 137 19.32 2.52 1.73
C ASP A 137 17.93 2.13 2.22
N GLU A 138 17.81 0.98 2.89
CA GLU A 138 16.53 0.49 3.38
C GLU A 138 16.11 1.17 4.70
N ARG A 139 14.81 1.38 4.85
CA ARG A 139 14.18 1.99 6.02
C ARG A 139 12.97 1.19 6.44
N LEU A 140 13.04 0.60 7.62
CA LEU A 140 11.91 -0.10 8.24
C LEU A 140 11.35 0.71 9.41
N TYR A 141 10.06 0.99 9.41
CA TYR A 141 9.40 1.74 10.47
C TYR A 141 7.91 1.38 10.62
N LEU A 142 7.33 1.67 11.78
CA LEU A 142 5.88 1.60 11.97
C LEU A 142 5.24 2.93 11.56
N ASN A 143 4.21 2.86 10.73
CA ASN A 143 3.38 4.03 10.42
C ASN A 143 2.35 4.30 11.56
N ASN A 144 1.57 5.37 11.43
CA ASN A 144 0.58 5.76 12.44
C ASN A 144 -0.60 4.76 12.59
N ASN A 145 -0.80 3.88 11.61
CA ASN A 145 -1.83 2.86 11.64
C ASN A 145 -1.35 1.57 12.33
N GLY A 146 -0.06 1.49 12.67
CA GLY A 146 0.55 0.28 13.22
C GLY A 146 1.01 -0.70 12.15
N ASP A 147 1.06 -0.29 10.88
CA ASP A 147 1.61 -1.11 9.80
C ASP A 147 3.12 -0.93 9.75
N LEU A 148 3.82 -2.01 9.43
CA LEU A 148 5.26 -1.99 9.21
C LEU A 148 5.52 -1.60 7.75
N VAL A 149 6.38 -0.61 7.52
CA VAL A 149 6.73 -0.09 6.19
C VAL A 149 8.21 -0.28 5.98
N LEU A 150 8.58 -0.98 4.91
CA LEU A 150 9.93 -1.12 4.39
C LEU A 150 10.04 -0.27 3.13
N GLU A 151 10.88 0.76 3.16
CA GLU A 151 11.25 1.53 1.98
C GLU A 151 12.65 1.12 1.55
N ASP A 152 12.82 0.75 0.29
CA ASP A 152 14.13 0.49 -0.32
C ASP A 152 14.41 1.55 -1.42
N GLN A 153 15.58 2.19 -1.35
CA GLN A 153 15.96 3.26 -2.25
C GLN A 153 16.75 2.71 -3.44
N GLU A 154 16.05 2.44 -4.53
CA GLU A 154 16.64 1.95 -5.76
C GLU A 154 17.04 3.06 -6.77
N ASP A 155 17.83 2.68 -7.78
CA ASP A 155 18.20 3.54 -8.91
C ASP A 155 16.97 3.89 -9.76
N GLY A 156 16.33 5.02 -9.42
CA GLY A 156 15.18 5.55 -10.17
C GLY A 156 13.89 5.65 -9.37
N GLY A 157 13.91 5.35 -8.07
CA GLY A 157 12.75 5.49 -7.21
C GLY A 157 12.94 4.98 -5.80
N VAL A 158 11.81 4.72 -5.15
CA VAL A 158 11.74 4.07 -3.84
C VAL A 158 10.72 2.95 -3.96
N GLU A 159 11.14 1.72 -3.71
CA GLU A 159 10.23 0.61 -3.51
C GLU A 159 9.68 0.67 -2.07
N ILE A 160 8.38 0.45 -1.91
CA ILE A 160 7.70 0.55 -0.62
C ILE A 160 6.85 -0.69 -0.41
N ASN A 161 7.28 -1.50 0.54
CA ASN A 161 6.59 -2.68 1.04
C ASN A 161 5.87 -2.35 2.36
N VAL A 162 4.61 -2.75 2.49
CA VAL A 162 3.77 -2.52 3.68
C VAL A 162 3.29 -3.86 4.20
N TYR A 163 3.43 -4.05 5.51
CA TYR A 163 3.09 -5.29 6.20
C TYR A 163 2.15 -5.03 7.38
N ARG A 164 1.30 -6.00 7.70
CA ARG A 164 0.26 -5.92 8.72
C ARG A 164 0.36 -7.04 9.75
N ASP A 165 0.34 -6.68 11.02
CA ASP A 165 0.10 -7.60 12.13
C ASP A 165 -1.39 -7.55 12.52
N ALA A 166 -2.18 -8.45 11.96
CA ALA A 166 -3.64 -8.43 12.13
C ALA A 166 -4.10 -8.92 13.52
N ASN A 167 -3.28 -9.71 14.21
CA ASN A 167 -3.65 -10.38 15.47
C ASN A 167 -2.80 -9.92 16.68
N GLY A 168 -1.82 -9.05 16.46
CA GLY A 168 -0.93 -8.48 17.48
C GLY A 168 0.13 -9.46 17.98
N ASP A 169 0.50 -10.47 17.20
CA ASP A 169 1.47 -11.50 17.61
C ASP A 169 2.93 -11.18 17.23
N GLY A 170 3.16 -10.07 16.54
CA GLY A 170 4.48 -9.61 16.10
C GLY A 170 4.93 -10.18 14.75
N ILE A 171 4.06 -10.90 14.04
CA ILE A 171 4.26 -11.36 12.67
C ILE A 171 3.47 -10.46 11.72
N TYR A 172 4.20 -9.75 10.86
CA TYR A 172 3.65 -8.82 9.89
C TYR A 172 3.63 -9.48 8.51
N GLN A 173 2.44 -9.64 7.93
CA GLN A 173 2.29 -10.20 6.58
C GLN A 173 2.32 -9.09 5.52
N PRO A 174 2.93 -9.31 4.35
CA PRO A 174 2.90 -8.33 3.27
C PRO A 174 1.45 -8.07 2.84
N ILE A 175 1.11 -6.79 2.65
CA ILE A 175 -0.22 -6.33 2.24
C ILE A 175 -0.20 -5.30 1.12
N ALA A 176 0.97 -4.76 0.78
CA ALA A 176 1.18 -3.91 -0.38
C ALA A 176 2.65 -3.82 -0.75
N GLU A 177 2.94 -3.82 -2.04
CA GLU A 177 4.22 -3.41 -2.64
C GLU A 177 3.92 -2.30 -3.66
N ARG A 178 4.76 -1.27 -3.73
CA ARG A 178 4.66 -0.25 -4.78
C ARG A 178 6.01 0.40 -5.06
N PHE A 179 6.20 0.82 -6.31
CA PHE A 179 7.37 1.60 -6.69
C PHE A 179 7.00 3.08 -6.91
N GLU A 180 7.61 3.97 -6.12
CA GLU A 180 7.51 5.41 -6.29
C GLU A 180 8.70 5.90 -7.12
N SER A 181 8.49 6.04 -8.44
CA SER A 181 9.53 6.54 -9.34
C SER A 181 10.00 7.94 -8.90
N GLY A 182 11.32 8.09 -8.74
CA GLY A 182 11.99 9.34 -8.40
C GLY A 182 11.85 10.29 -9.58
N GLY A 183 10.78 11.08 -9.58
CA GLY A 183 10.41 11.92 -10.70
C GLY A 183 11.55 12.80 -11.20
N ALA A 184 12.11 12.43 -12.35
CA ALA A 184 12.35 13.39 -13.41
C ALA A 184 10.99 13.82 -14.01
N ASP A 185 10.09 14.35 -13.17
CA ASP A 185 8.94 15.11 -13.65
C ASP A 185 9.48 16.44 -14.14
N MET A 186 9.87 16.46 -15.42
CA MET A 186 9.83 17.69 -16.19
C MET A 186 8.39 18.17 -16.13
N THR A 187 8.12 19.05 -15.17
CA THR A 187 6.91 19.83 -15.07
C THR A 187 6.70 20.48 -16.43
N MET A 188 5.91 19.84 -17.29
CA MET A 188 5.32 20.50 -18.43
C MET A 188 4.35 21.48 -17.81
N ASN A 189 4.88 22.66 -17.50
CA ASN A 189 4.11 23.85 -17.25
C ASN A 189 3.34 24.14 -18.53
N HIS A 190 2.23 23.44 -18.74
CA HIS A 190 1.20 23.79 -19.71
C HIS A 190 0.44 24.98 -19.13
N GLY A 191 1.16 26.08 -18.98
CA GLY A 191 0.59 27.39 -18.78
C GLY A 191 -0.14 27.78 -20.06
N MET A 192 -1.44 27.53 -20.07
CA MET A 192 -2.36 28.32 -20.87
C MET A 192 -2.15 29.79 -20.51
N HIS A 193 -1.38 30.51 -21.33
CA HIS A 193 -1.45 31.95 -21.48
C HIS A 193 -1.46 32.26 -22.97
N GLY A 194 -2.67 32.19 -23.55
CA GLY A 194 -3.00 33.06 -24.66
C GLY A 194 -3.10 34.49 -24.13
N GLY A 195 -2.31 35.40 -24.70
CA GLY A 195 -2.34 36.81 -24.33
C GLY A 195 -1.11 37.53 -24.82
N ASP A 196 -1.24 38.18 -25.96
CA ASP A 196 -0.24 39.01 -26.63
C ASP A 196 0.55 39.92 -25.67
N ALA A 197 1.87 39.75 -25.63
CA ALA A 197 2.79 40.72 -25.06
C ALA A 197 3.42 41.55 -26.19
N MET A 198 2.76 42.66 -26.51
CA MET A 198 3.38 43.79 -27.20
C MET A 198 4.50 44.34 -26.33
N ALA A 199 5.69 44.41 -26.92
CA ALA A 199 6.89 44.95 -26.32
C ALA A 199 6.77 46.45 -26.02
N GLY A 200 7.30 46.82 -24.84
CA GLY A 200 8.08 48.04 -24.66
C GLY A 200 7.32 49.32 -24.35
N VAL A 201 7.19 49.64 -23.06
CA VAL A 201 7.29 51.04 -22.60
C VAL A 201 8.22 51.09 -21.40
N GLU A 202 9.29 51.86 -21.59
CA GLU A 202 10.29 52.31 -20.64
C GLU A 202 9.67 52.85 -19.34
N LEU A 203 10.30 52.47 -18.23
CA LEU A 203 10.17 53.12 -16.93
C LEU A 203 10.87 54.47 -16.98
N ASP A 204 10.12 55.55 -16.72
CA ASP A 204 10.72 56.80 -16.26
C ASP A 204 10.03 57.29 -14.98
N VAL A 205 10.89 57.58 -14.02
CA VAL A 205 10.63 58.02 -12.65
C VAL A 205 10.46 59.55 -12.63
N ALA A 206 9.33 60.02 -12.11
CA ALA A 206 9.10 61.30 -11.43
C ALA A 206 7.63 61.30 -10.98
N GLY A 207 7.21 61.58 -9.75
CA GLY A 207 7.72 62.50 -8.74
C GLY A 207 6.53 63.35 -8.29
N MET A 208 6.32 63.47 -6.96
CA MET A 208 5.35 64.35 -6.27
C MET A 208 3.88 63.91 -6.40
N GLY A 209 3.06 63.78 -5.37
CA GLY A 209 3.07 64.40 -4.05
C GLY A 209 1.66 64.95 -3.78
N VAL A 210 1.24 64.80 -2.52
CA VAL A 210 0.22 65.56 -1.77
C VAL A 210 -1.30 65.33 -1.95
N ASP A 211 -1.88 65.04 -0.78
CA ASP A 211 -3.13 65.54 -0.19
C ASP A 211 -4.46 64.84 -0.49
N GLY A 212 -4.82 63.97 0.47
CA GLY A 212 -6.18 63.86 0.93
C GLY A 212 -6.53 65.01 1.88
N GLN A 213 -7.63 65.72 1.58
CA GLN A 213 -8.44 66.37 2.60
C GLN A 213 -9.90 66.55 2.13
N MET A 214 -10.78 66.26 3.09
CA MET A 214 -12.21 66.53 3.26
C MET A 214 -12.89 67.51 2.32
N LEU A 215 -14.18 67.24 2.05
CA LEU A 215 -15.25 68.22 2.28
C LEU A 215 -16.62 67.51 2.40
N MET A 216 -17.21 67.73 3.59
CA MET A 216 -18.63 67.78 4.02
C MET A 216 -19.70 66.93 3.33
#